data_AF-A0A0B5III2-F1
#
_entry.id   AF-A0A0B5III2-F1
#
_cell.length_a   1.000
_cell.length_b   1.000
_cell.length_c   1.000
_cell.angle_alpha   90.00
_cell.angle_beta   90.00
_cell.angle_gamma   90.00
#
_symmetry.space_group_name_H-M   'P 1'
#
loop_
_entity.id
_entity.type
_entity.pdbx_description
1 polymer ?
#
loop_
_entity_poly.entity_id
_entity_poly.type
_entity_poly.pdbx_seq_one_letter_code
_entity_poly.pdbx_strand_id
1 'polypeptide(L)'
;MTLHYLPTATTTEGREPDPAQAPPFGLTDPAEFANEPGEREPWKGEAEALAEAAAVGRRAAEWIRALPLPLPDGAWICGPLADAVEEAMTTLDPADCDDADRFGHGGVSESARQRLDGLVYDVAAVVSLTAAQKTALFAVIHCVQGTPKSLANDPGTVIERGDLAAVCEIIRSAIGGAQASEA
;
A
#
# COMPACT_ATOMS: atom_id res chain seq x y z
N MET A 1 -7.69 -44.66 30.90
CA MET A 1 -6.99 -43.69 30.03
C MET A 1 -5.51 -43.98 30.16
N THR A 2 -4.96 -44.72 29.21
CA THR A 2 -3.65 -45.37 29.29
C THR A 2 -2.58 -44.40 28.80
N LEU A 3 -1.69 -43.97 29.69
CA LEU A 3 -0.46 -43.26 29.32
C LEU A 3 0.61 -44.30 29.01
N HIS A 4 0.94 -44.46 27.73
CA HIS A 4 2.16 -45.12 27.30
C HIS A 4 3.26 -44.08 27.17
N TYR A 5 4.28 -44.16 28.03
CA TYR A 5 5.56 -43.48 27.81
C TYR A 5 6.68 -44.52 27.97
N LEU A 6 7.36 -44.77 26.85
CA LEU A 6 8.49 -45.69 26.69
C LEU A 6 9.83 -44.95 26.93
N PRO A 7 10.95 -45.69 27.11
CA PRO A 7 12.10 -45.26 27.90
C PRO A 7 13.17 -44.48 27.13
N THR A 8 14.02 -43.84 27.93
CA THR A 8 15.28 -43.16 27.61
C THR A 8 16.16 -43.92 26.62
N ALA A 9 16.51 -43.27 25.51
CA ALA A 9 17.54 -43.72 24.59
C ALA A 9 18.93 -43.25 25.07
N THR A 10 19.83 -44.22 25.08
CA THR A 10 21.24 -44.21 25.47
C THR A 10 22.12 -43.27 24.64
N THR A 11 22.97 -42.52 25.34
CA THR A 11 24.17 -41.85 24.83
C THR A 11 25.04 -42.86 24.08
N THR A 12 25.25 -42.63 22.78
CA THR A 12 26.26 -43.34 22.00
C THR A 12 27.46 -42.41 21.86
N GLU A 13 28.56 -42.75 22.53
CA GLU A 13 29.88 -42.19 22.24
C GLU A 13 30.31 -42.52 20.81
N GLY A 14 31.08 -41.61 20.21
CA GLY A 14 32.03 -41.94 19.15
C GLY A 14 31.71 -41.36 17.78
N ARG A 15 32.39 -40.25 17.45
CA ARG A 15 33.35 -40.12 16.34
C ARG A 15 33.55 -38.63 16.03
N GLU A 16 34.74 -38.12 16.33
CA GLU A 16 35.18 -36.80 15.90
C GLU A 16 35.15 -36.77 14.36
N PRO A 17 34.51 -35.78 13.71
CA PRO A 17 34.40 -35.73 12.27
C PRO A 17 35.77 -35.46 11.63
N ASP A 18 36.13 -36.31 10.66
CA ASP A 18 37.35 -36.19 9.85
C ASP A 18 37.32 -34.85 9.06
N PRO A 19 38.29 -33.94 9.26
CA PRO A 19 38.34 -32.66 8.55
C PRO A 19 38.56 -32.81 7.03
N ALA A 20 38.84 -34.02 6.53
CA ALA A 20 38.97 -34.31 5.11
C ALA A 20 37.64 -34.67 4.40
N GLN A 21 36.51 -34.73 5.11
CA GLN A 21 35.17 -34.97 4.52
C GLN A 21 34.24 -33.75 4.58
N ALA A 22 34.79 -32.53 4.62
CA ALA A 22 33.99 -31.37 4.24
C ALA A 22 33.66 -31.49 2.75
N PRO A 23 32.39 -31.36 2.31
CA PRO A 23 32.13 -31.10 0.90
C PRO A 23 32.96 -29.87 0.52
N PRO A 24 33.54 -29.81 -0.70
CA PRO A 24 34.21 -28.59 -1.11
C PRO A 24 33.19 -27.46 -0.91
N PHE A 25 33.57 -26.45 -0.15
CA PHE A 25 32.89 -25.17 -0.12
C PHE A 25 32.94 -24.65 -1.56
N GLY A 26 32.01 -25.13 -2.37
CA GLY A 26 31.61 -24.50 -3.60
C GLY A 26 31.21 -23.11 -3.16
N LEU A 27 32.00 -22.15 -3.63
CA LEU A 27 31.56 -20.78 -3.77
C LEU A 27 30.29 -20.84 -4.61
N THR A 28 29.13 -21.07 -3.98
CA THR A 28 27.87 -20.62 -4.55
C THR A 28 28.00 -19.11 -4.57
N ASP A 29 28.14 -18.58 -5.77
CA ASP A 29 28.21 -17.15 -6.00
C ASP A 29 26.99 -16.52 -5.30
N PRO A 30 27.18 -15.57 -4.36
CA PRO A 30 26.04 -14.89 -3.74
C PRO A 30 25.17 -14.13 -4.75
N ALA A 31 25.62 -14.01 -6.02
CA ALA A 31 24.83 -13.50 -7.12
C ALA A 31 23.74 -14.47 -7.65
N GLU A 32 23.77 -15.76 -7.32
CA GLU A 32 22.83 -16.74 -7.91
C GLU A 32 21.44 -16.76 -7.25
N PHE A 33 21.24 -15.96 -6.19
CA PHE A 33 19.92 -15.66 -5.59
C PHE A 33 19.47 -14.22 -5.85
N ALA A 34 20.07 -13.54 -6.83
CA ALA A 34 19.36 -12.44 -7.47
C ALA A 34 18.14 -13.07 -8.16
N ASN A 35 17.03 -13.20 -7.43
CA ASN A 35 15.72 -13.39 -8.03
C ASN A 35 15.60 -12.26 -9.05
N GLU A 36 15.82 -12.55 -10.33
CA GLU A 36 15.27 -11.74 -11.39
C GLU A 36 13.80 -11.58 -11.01
N PRO A 37 13.25 -10.35 -10.94
CA PRO A 37 11.84 -10.18 -10.64
C PRO A 37 11.09 -11.00 -11.68
N GLY A 38 10.60 -12.16 -11.28
CA GLY A 38 9.95 -13.08 -12.18
C GLY A 38 8.81 -12.31 -12.80
N GLU A 39 8.75 -12.26 -14.13
CA GLU A 39 7.69 -11.56 -14.84
C GLU A 39 6.36 -12.19 -14.40
N ARG A 40 5.70 -11.53 -13.45
CA ARG A 40 4.40 -11.94 -12.95
C ARG A 40 3.38 -11.74 -14.06
N GLU A 41 2.54 -12.74 -14.28
CA GLU A 41 1.41 -12.58 -15.19
C GLU A 41 0.41 -11.55 -14.63
N PRO A 42 0.07 -10.48 -15.39
CA PRO A 42 -0.92 -9.48 -14.99
C PRO A 42 -2.27 -10.10 -14.61
N TRP A 43 -2.93 -9.57 -13.58
CA TRP A 43 -4.31 -9.96 -13.28
C TRP A 43 -5.24 -9.50 -14.39
N LYS A 44 -6.33 -10.23 -14.60
CA LYS A 44 -7.32 -9.85 -15.61
C LYS A 44 -7.93 -8.48 -15.27
N GLY A 45 -7.73 -7.51 -16.16
CA GLY A 45 -8.25 -6.14 -15.98
C GLY A 45 -7.36 -5.24 -15.11
N GLU A 46 -6.15 -5.69 -14.75
CA GLU A 46 -5.21 -4.93 -13.93
C GLU A 46 -4.88 -3.57 -14.52
N ALA A 47 -4.49 -3.53 -15.81
CA ALA A 47 -4.09 -2.29 -16.46
C ALA A 47 -5.22 -1.26 -16.48
N GLU A 48 -6.45 -1.68 -16.79
CA GLU A 48 -7.63 -0.82 -16.76
C GLU A 48 -7.94 -0.33 -15.34
N ALA A 49 -7.87 -1.21 -14.33
CA ALA A 49 -8.14 -0.86 -12.95
C ALA A 49 -7.11 0.15 -12.39
N LEU A 50 -5.82 -0.04 -12.70
CA LEU A 50 -4.75 0.88 -12.31
C LEU A 50 -4.86 2.23 -13.04
N ALA A 51 -5.18 2.21 -14.35
CA ALA A 51 -5.37 3.44 -15.11
C ALA A 51 -6.55 4.27 -14.57
N GLU A 52 -7.65 3.60 -14.20
CA GLU A 52 -8.81 4.24 -13.58
C GLU A 52 -8.46 4.80 -12.20
N ALA A 53 -7.76 4.02 -11.36
CA ALA A 53 -7.30 4.47 -10.06
C ALA A 53 -6.41 5.72 -10.16
N ALA A 54 -5.48 5.74 -11.11
CA ALA A 54 -4.63 6.89 -11.39
C ALA A 54 -5.44 8.12 -11.85
N ALA A 55 -6.46 7.93 -12.69
CA ALA A 55 -7.35 9.01 -13.13
C ALA A 55 -8.17 9.60 -11.97
N VAL A 56 -8.70 8.73 -11.10
CA VAL A 56 -9.42 9.14 -9.90
C VAL A 56 -8.50 9.87 -8.91
N GLY A 57 -7.28 9.39 -8.72
CA GLY A 57 -6.26 10.04 -7.90
C GLY A 57 -5.93 11.46 -8.37
N ARG A 58 -5.69 11.64 -9.67
CA ARG A 58 -5.47 12.97 -10.27
C ARG A 58 -6.66 13.90 -10.04
N ARG A 59 -7.88 13.41 -10.26
CA ARG A 59 -9.08 14.21 -10.05
C ARG A 59 -9.31 14.57 -8.58
N ALA A 60 -9.00 13.65 -7.68
CA ALA A 60 -9.05 13.93 -6.24
C ALA A 60 -8.03 15.01 -5.85
N ALA A 61 -6.80 14.92 -6.35
CA ALA A 61 -5.77 15.92 -6.11
C ALA A 61 -6.16 17.31 -6.68
N GLU A 62 -6.73 17.36 -7.88
CA GLU A 62 -7.27 18.59 -8.46
C GLU A 62 -8.37 19.21 -7.58
N TRP A 63 -9.28 18.40 -7.06
CA TRP A 63 -10.31 18.86 -6.14
C TRP A 63 -9.72 19.40 -4.84
N ILE A 64 -8.73 18.72 -4.24
CA ILE A 64 -8.03 19.18 -3.02
C ILE A 64 -7.33 20.52 -3.26
N ARG A 65 -6.65 20.67 -4.41
CA ARG A 65 -6.00 21.94 -4.83
C ARG A 65 -7.00 23.10 -4.96
N ALA A 66 -8.25 22.80 -5.32
CA ALA A 66 -9.30 23.79 -5.51
C ALA A 66 -10.07 24.16 -4.23
N LEU A 67 -9.79 23.52 -3.09
CA LEU A 67 -10.47 23.84 -1.83
C LEU A 67 -10.23 25.31 -1.41
N PRO A 68 -11.26 26.00 -0.85
CA PRO A 68 -11.17 27.41 -0.49
C PRO A 68 -10.45 27.61 0.85
N LEU A 69 -9.20 27.17 0.93
CA LEU A 69 -8.40 27.28 2.15
C LEU A 69 -7.58 28.58 2.18
N PRO A 70 -7.61 29.34 3.28
CA PRO A 70 -6.77 30.52 3.43
C PRO A 70 -5.29 30.10 3.51
N LEU A 71 -4.43 30.80 2.77
CA LEU A 71 -2.99 30.68 2.91
C LEU A 71 -2.51 31.57 4.08
N PRO A 72 -1.53 31.13 4.88
CA PRO A 72 -0.65 29.97 4.67
C PRO A 72 -1.17 28.64 5.24
N ASP A 73 -2.18 28.65 6.10
CA ASP A 73 -2.60 27.46 6.88
C ASP A 73 -3.13 26.31 6.01
N GLY A 74 -3.67 26.62 4.83
CA GLY A 74 -4.12 25.64 3.82
C GLY A 74 -3.04 25.13 2.87
N ALA A 75 -1.83 25.71 2.88
CA ALA A 75 -0.82 25.46 1.85
C ALA A 75 -0.39 23.99 1.80
N TRP A 76 -0.32 23.33 2.95
CA TRP A 76 0.08 21.94 3.04
C TRP A 76 -1.00 20.97 2.53
N ILE A 77 -2.29 21.34 2.66
CA ILE A 77 -3.44 20.57 2.14
C ILE A 77 -3.52 20.73 0.62
N CYS A 78 -3.53 21.97 0.14
CA CYS A 78 -3.68 22.25 -1.30
C CYS A 78 -2.44 21.90 -2.12
N GLY A 79 -1.27 21.71 -1.51
CA GLY A 79 -0.03 21.33 -2.21
C GLY A 79 0.44 19.91 -1.84
N PRO A 80 1.32 19.77 -0.83
CA PRO A 80 1.91 18.48 -0.44
C PRO A 80 0.94 17.30 -0.29
N LEU A 81 -0.24 17.52 0.28
CA LEU A 81 -1.23 16.45 0.39
C LEU A 81 -1.83 16.10 -0.98
N ALA A 82 -2.25 17.08 -1.77
CA ALA A 82 -2.79 16.83 -3.10
C ALA A 82 -1.78 16.05 -3.95
N ASP A 83 -0.50 16.43 -3.87
CA ASP A 83 0.60 15.74 -4.56
C ASP A 83 0.76 14.30 -4.05
N ALA A 84 0.69 14.07 -2.73
CA ALA A 84 0.77 12.74 -2.15
C ALA A 84 -0.42 11.84 -2.55
N VAL A 85 -1.63 12.40 -2.68
CA VAL A 85 -2.81 11.66 -3.15
C VAL A 85 -2.64 11.23 -4.61
N GLU A 86 -2.17 12.15 -5.46
CA GLU A 86 -1.89 11.85 -6.86
C GLU A 86 -0.78 10.81 -7.01
N GLU A 87 0.34 10.99 -6.31
CA GLU A 87 1.46 10.05 -6.30
C GLU A 87 0.99 8.66 -5.88
N ALA A 88 0.35 8.55 -4.72
CA ALA A 88 -0.07 7.25 -4.18
C ALA A 88 -0.99 6.46 -5.12
N MET A 89 -1.88 7.13 -5.84
CA MET A 89 -2.81 6.47 -6.78
C MET A 89 -2.21 6.22 -8.16
N THR A 90 -1.17 6.95 -8.56
CA THR A 90 -0.51 6.80 -9.87
C THR A 90 0.64 5.80 -9.85
N THR A 91 1.22 5.54 -8.68
CA THR A 91 2.34 4.61 -8.50
C THR A 91 1.91 3.28 -7.90
N LEU A 92 0.61 2.95 -7.89
CA LEU A 92 0.12 1.68 -7.39
C LEU A 92 0.79 0.52 -8.15
N ASP A 93 1.44 -0.35 -7.39
CA ASP A 93 2.12 -1.52 -7.91
C ASP A 93 1.62 -2.79 -7.21
N PRO A 94 0.73 -3.55 -7.89
CA PRO A 94 0.27 -4.85 -7.42
C PRO A 94 1.39 -5.90 -7.29
N ALA A 95 2.53 -5.75 -7.97
CA ALA A 95 3.65 -6.69 -7.88
C ALA A 95 4.51 -6.49 -6.61
N ASP A 96 4.33 -5.36 -5.91
CA ASP A 96 5.00 -5.05 -4.63
C ASP A 96 4.51 -5.98 -3.49
N CYS A 97 3.57 -6.90 -3.74
CA CYS A 97 3.16 -7.94 -2.79
C CYS A 97 4.23 -9.04 -2.56
N ASP A 98 5.14 -9.24 -3.53
CA ASP A 98 6.10 -10.34 -3.54
C ASP A 98 7.46 -9.99 -2.91
N ASP A 99 7.63 -8.76 -2.40
CA ASP A 99 8.85 -8.35 -1.70
C ASP A 99 8.90 -9.01 -0.30
N ALA A 100 9.58 -10.16 -0.21
CA ALA A 100 9.69 -10.93 1.02
C ALA A 100 10.42 -10.21 2.17
N ASP A 101 11.21 -9.17 1.86
CA ASP A 101 12.04 -8.45 2.82
C ASP A 101 11.37 -7.17 3.34
N ARG A 102 10.28 -6.73 2.71
CA ARG A 102 9.48 -5.57 3.12
C ARG A 102 8.02 -5.87 2.87
N PHE A 103 7.19 -5.83 3.91
CA PHE A 103 5.73 -5.77 3.73
C PHE A 103 5.41 -4.71 2.68
N GLY A 104 4.96 -5.15 1.49
CA GLY A 104 4.76 -4.30 0.33
C GLY A 104 4.07 -3.00 0.66
N HIS A 105 4.48 -1.92 0.02
CA HIS A 105 3.86 -0.61 0.16
C HIS A 105 2.91 -0.29 -1.00
N GLY A 106 2.64 -1.28 -1.86
CA GLY A 106 1.82 -1.17 -3.06
C GLY A 106 2.40 -0.15 -4.04
N GLY A 107 3.72 0.01 -4.10
CA GLY A 107 4.42 0.95 -4.98
C GLY A 107 4.46 2.42 -4.50
N VAL A 108 3.94 2.73 -3.30
CA VAL A 108 3.89 4.11 -2.79
C VAL A 108 5.14 4.47 -1.98
N SER A 109 5.75 5.63 -2.30
CA SER A 109 6.95 6.10 -1.62
C SER A 109 6.72 6.38 -0.13
N GLU A 110 7.78 6.26 0.68
CA GLU A 110 7.71 6.61 2.11
C GLU A 110 7.29 8.07 2.32
N SER A 111 7.74 8.98 1.44
CA SER A 111 7.43 10.39 1.55
C SER A 111 5.95 10.68 1.33
N ALA A 112 5.31 10.05 0.35
CA ALA A 112 3.87 10.14 0.14
C ALA A 112 3.09 9.56 1.33
N ARG A 113 3.52 8.41 1.86
CA ARG A 113 2.89 7.79 3.06
C ARG A 113 2.93 8.71 4.26
N GLN A 114 4.09 9.30 4.56
CA GLN A 114 4.24 10.23 5.69
C GLN A 114 3.32 11.45 5.56
N ARG A 115 3.16 11.99 4.34
CA ARG A 115 2.25 13.13 4.08
C ARG A 115 0.78 12.76 4.26
N LEU A 116 0.39 11.55 3.87
CA LEU A 116 -0.97 11.05 4.07
C LEU A 116 -1.28 10.79 5.56
N ASP A 117 -0.30 10.27 6.33
CA ASP A 117 -0.48 9.92 7.74
C ASP A 117 -0.60 11.14 8.68
N GLY A 118 0.07 12.26 8.38
CA GLY A 118 0.06 13.45 9.25
C GLY A 118 -1.31 14.14 9.41
N LEU A 119 -2.28 13.78 8.58
CA LEU A 119 -3.45 14.61 8.26
C LEU A 119 -4.67 14.38 9.16
N VAL A 120 -4.79 13.19 9.77
CA VAL A 120 -5.98 12.82 10.56
C VAL A 120 -6.23 13.79 11.72
N TYR A 121 -5.16 14.38 12.28
CA TYR A 121 -5.26 15.29 13.41
C TYR A 121 -5.47 16.76 13.00
N ASP A 122 -5.03 17.16 11.81
CA ASP A 122 -5.02 18.57 11.42
C ASP A 122 -6.26 19.00 10.64
N VAL A 123 -6.90 18.11 9.84
CA VAL A 123 -8.12 18.46 9.06
C VAL A 123 -9.27 18.93 9.95
N ALA A 124 -9.45 18.30 11.10
CA ALA A 124 -10.55 18.62 12.01
C ALA A 124 -10.49 20.08 12.48
N ALA A 125 -9.27 20.59 12.70
CA ALA A 125 -8.99 21.93 13.18
C ALA A 125 -9.16 23.03 12.11
N VAL A 126 -9.22 22.67 10.82
CA VAL A 126 -9.38 23.64 9.72
C VAL A 126 -10.80 24.19 9.71
N VAL A 127 -10.99 25.42 10.21
CA VAL A 127 -12.32 26.05 10.34
C VAL A 127 -12.95 26.49 9.01
N SER A 128 -12.14 26.66 7.96
CA SER A 128 -12.58 27.14 6.65
C SER A 128 -13.28 26.07 5.80
N LEU A 129 -13.19 24.79 6.16
CA LEU A 129 -13.86 23.71 5.45
C LEU A 129 -15.26 23.45 6.01
N THR A 130 -16.21 23.23 5.11
CA THR A 130 -17.54 22.74 5.47
C THR A 130 -17.47 21.31 6.00
N ALA A 131 -18.50 20.86 6.71
CA ALA A 131 -18.57 19.47 7.17
C ALA A 131 -18.49 18.49 5.98
N ALA A 132 -19.16 18.79 4.86
CA ALA A 132 -19.14 17.97 3.66
C ALA A 132 -17.73 17.87 3.06
N GLN A 133 -16.99 18.98 2.96
CA GLN A 133 -15.61 18.98 2.48
C GLN A 133 -14.68 18.20 3.42
N LYS A 134 -14.82 18.35 4.74
CA LYS A 134 -14.04 17.57 5.71
C LYS A 134 -14.30 16.08 5.56
N THR A 135 -15.57 15.68 5.50
CA THR A 135 -15.94 14.27 5.31
C THR A 135 -15.40 13.71 4.00
N ALA A 136 -15.52 14.46 2.90
CA ALA A 136 -14.98 14.04 1.62
C ALA A 136 -13.45 13.91 1.66
N LEU A 137 -12.77 14.85 2.29
CA LEU A 137 -11.32 14.82 2.46
C LEU A 137 -10.90 13.58 3.25
N PHE A 138 -11.51 13.31 4.41
CA PHE A 138 -11.28 12.08 5.18
C PHE A 138 -11.51 10.80 4.36
N ALA A 139 -12.61 10.75 3.60
CA ALA A 139 -12.91 9.61 2.75
C ALA A 139 -11.81 9.38 1.70
N VAL A 140 -11.39 10.44 0.99
CA VAL A 140 -10.30 10.39 0.00
C VAL A 140 -9.02 9.86 0.64
N ILE A 141 -8.58 10.46 1.74
CA ILE A 141 -7.32 10.11 2.40
C ILE A 141 -7.31 8.66 2.84
N HIS A 142 -8.36 8.21 3.55
CA HIS A 142 -8.43 6.85 4.05
C HIS A 142 -8.51 5.81 2.93
N CYS A 143 -9.23 6.12 1.85
CA CYS A 143 -9.25 5.29 0.65
C CYS A 143 -7.85 5.17 0.03
N VAL A 144 -7.17 6.30 -0.15
CA VAL A 144 -5.83 6.36 -0.76
C VAL A 144 -4.77 5.70 0.13
N GLN A 145 -4.85 5.84 1.45
CA GLN A 145 -3.96 5.16 2.39
C GLN A 145 -4.19 3.64 2.45
N GLY A 146 -5.45 3.22 2.32
CA GLY A 146 -5.84 1.82 2.37
C GLY A 146 -5.48 1.06 1.10
N THR A 147 -5.64 1.68 -0.06
CA THR A 147 -5.49 1.03 -1.37
C THR A 147 -4.14 0.35 -1.59
N PRO A 148 -2.99 0.99 -1.34
CA PRO A 148 -1.68 0.35 -1.53
C PRO A 148 -1.49 -0.85 -0.60
N LYS A 149 -1.97 -0.75 0.65
CA LYS A 149 -1.90 -1.85 1.62
C LYS A 149 -2.78 -3.01 1.19
N SER A 150 -3.97 -2.74 0.65
CA SER A 150 -4.84 -3.79 0.14
C SER A 150 -4.21 -4.49 -1.06
N LEU A 151 -3.60 -3.73 -2.00
CA LEU A 151 -2.88 -4.29 -3.14
C LEU A 151 -1.65 -5.10 -2.73
N ALA A 152 -0.89 -4.66 -1.73
CA ALA A 152 0.25 -5.41 -1.22
C ALA A 152 -0.15 -6.72 -0.52
N ASN A 153 -1.36 -6.80 0.05
CA ASN A 153 -1.81 -7.99 0.79
C ASN A 153 -2.54 -9.02 -0.08
N ASP A 154 -3.43 -8.56 -0.96
CA ASP A 154 -4.24 -9.43 -1.82
C ASP A 154 -4.62 -8.70 -3.14
N PRO A 155 -3.65 -8.55 -4.05
CA PRO A 155 -3.86 -7.81 -5.30
C PRO A 155 -4.90 -8.50 -6.20
N GLY A 156 -4.96 -9.83 -6.18
CA GLY A 156 -5.93 -10.62 -6.95
C GLY A 156 -7.38 -10.30 -6.54
N THR A 157 -7.69 -10.29 -5.25
CA THR A 157 -9.02 -9.87 -4.78
C THR A 157 -9.30 -8.41 -5.14
N VAL A 158 -8.33 -7.52 -4.90
CA VAL A 158 -8.53 -6.08 -5.10
C VAL A 158 -8.83 -5.73 -6.56
N ILE A 159 -8.17 -6.39 -7.50
CA ILE A 159 -8.34 -6.17 -8.93
C ILE A 159 -9.53 -6.97 -9.47
N GLU A 160 -9.54 -8.30 -9.30
CA GLU A 160 -10.50 -9.16 -10.01
C GLU A 160 -11.91 -9.10 -9.43
N ARG A 161 -12.06 -8.83 -8.12
CA ARG A 161 -13.37 -8.62 -7.49
C ARG A 161 -13.86 -7.18 -7.61
N GLY A 162 -13.01 -6.28 -8.09
CA GLY A 162 -13.35 -4.88 -8.31
C GLY A 162 -13.36 -4.03 -7.04
N ASP A 163 -12.65 -4.43 -5.98
CA ASP A 163 -12.57 -3.62 -4.76
C ASP A 163 -11.86 -2.28 -5.06
N LEU A 164 -10.84 -2.27 -5.92
CA LEU A 164 -10.20 -1.03 -6.38
C LEU A 164 -11.19 -0.11 -7.10
N ALA A 165 -12.05 -0.67 -7.94
CA ALA A 165 -13.10 0.08 -8.61
C ALA A 165 -14.12 0.63 -7.61
N ALA A 166 -14.52 -0.16 -6.60
CA ALA A 166 -15.41 0.29 -5.54
C ALA A 166 -14.81 1.44 -4.71
N VAL A 167 -13.52 1.37 -4.39
CA VAL A 167 -12.79 2.48 -3.73
C VAL A 167 -12.80 3.73 -4.61
N CYS A 168 -12.55 3.59 -5.91
CA CYS A 168 -12.62 4.69 -6.86
C CYS A 168 -14.01 5.35 -6.90
N GLU A 169 -15.08 4.56 -6.89
CA GLU A 169 -16.45 5.08 -6.79
C GLU A 169 -16.71 5.84 -5.48
N ILE A 170 -16.20 5.33 -4.35
CA ILE A 170 -16.31 6.01 -3.05
C ILE A 170 -15.65 7.39 -3.12
N ILE A 171 -14.43 7.47 -3.68
CA ILE A 171 -13.71 8.73 -3.86
C ILE A 171 -14.51 9.70 -4.74
N ARG A 172 -14.99 9.25 -5.90
CA ARG A 172 -15.78 10.10 -6.82
C ARG A 172 -17.07 10.58 -6.16
N SER A 173 -17.78 9.69 -5.47
CA SER A 173 -19.02 10.01 -4.76
C SER A 173 -18.79 11.03 -3.63
N ALA A 174 -17.73 10.86 -2.86
CA ALA A 174 -17.35 11.78 -1.80
C ALA A 174 -17.08 13.20 -2.33
N ILE A 175 -16.29 13.30 -3.41
CA ILE A 175 -15.99 14.58 -4.07
C ILE A 175 -17.27 15.21 -4.65
N GLY A 176 -18.07 14.44 -5.39
CA GLY A 176 -19.31 14.92 -5.99
C GLY A 176 -20.33 15.38 -4.95
N GLY A 177 -20.44 14.67 -3.82
CA GLY A 177 -21.28 15.05 -2.69
C GLY A 177 -20.84 16.35 -2.01
N ALA A 178 -19.53 16.55 -1.85
CA ALA A 178 -18.99 17.79 -1.30
C ALA A 178 -19.28 19.00 -2.22
N GLN A 179 -19.08 18.84 -3.54
CA GLN A 179 -19.35 19.90 -4.52
C GLN A 179 -20.85 20.22 -4.63
N ALA A 180 -21.73 19.21 -4.55
CA ALA A 180 -23.17 19.42 -4.59
C ALA A 180 -23.71 20.13 -3.35
N SER A 181 -23.03 20.01 -2.19
CA SER A 181 -23.42 20.70 -0.96
C SER A 181 -23.10 22.20 -0.96
N GLU A 182 -22.41 22.69 -1.99
CA GLU A 182 -22.03 24.11 -2.15
C GLU A 182 -22.98 24.87 -3.09
N ALA A 183 -23.83 24.16 -3.84
CA ALA A 183 -24.81 24.70 -4.79
C ALA A 183 -26.17 24.98 -4.12
#